data_AF-G2QIC7-F1
#
_entry.id   AF-G2QIC7-F1
#
_cell.length_a   1.000
_cell.length_b   1.000
_cell.length_c   1.000
_cell.angle_alpha   90.00
_cell.angle_beta   90.00
_cell.angle_gamma   90.00
#
_symmetry.space_group_name_H-M   'P 1'
#
loop_
_entity.id
_entity.type
_entity.pdbx_description
1 polymer ?
#
loop_
_entity_poly.entity_id
_entity_poly.type
_entity_poly.pdbx_seq_one_letter_code
_entity_poly.pdbx_strand_id
1 'polypeptide(L)' 'RLWKVILILDLKSYAFTIKKVKYLSYIIEVGAQVYLDLEKLVTICDFLGFANFYRDFIPNFSRLIELLI' A
#
# COMPACT_ATOMS: atom_id res chain seq x y z
N ARG A 1 -21.78 -14.65 -3.40
CA ARG A 1 -22.56 -14.50 -4.66
C ARG A 1 -22.66 -12.99 -4.97
N LEU A 2 -21.82 -12.48 -5.86
CA LEU A 2 -21.45 -11.06 -6.05
C LEU A 2 -22.43 -10.25 -6.95
N TRP A 3 -23.73 -10.51 -6.88
CA TRP A 3 -24.68 -10.09 -7.92
C TRP A 3 -25.40 -8.75 -7.70
N LYS A 4 -24.98 -7.87 -6.78
CA LYS A 4 -25.77 -6.66 -6.44
C LYS A 4 -25.06 -5.31 -6.54
N VAL A 5 -23.87 -5.27 -7.13
CA VAL A 5 -23.23 -4.00 -7.51
C VAL A 5 -22.74 -4.18 -8.93
N ILE A 6 -23.19 -3.32 -9.85
CA ILE A 6 -22.71 -3.28 -11.24
C ILE A 6 -21.29 -2.72 -11.19
N LEU A 7 -20.34 -3.56 -10.77
CA LEU A 7 -18.93 -3.41 -11.04
C LEU A 7 -18.72 -4.09 -12.38
N ILE A 8 -18.55 -3.28 -13.44
CA ILE A 8 -18.08 -3.76 -14.73
C ILE A 8 -16.63 -4.21 -14.50
N LEU A 9 -16.48 -5.47 -14.12
CA LEU A 9 -15.19 -6.13 -14.02
C LEU A 9 -14.74 -6.43 -15.45
N ASP A 10 -13.67 -5.77 -15.89
CA ASP A 10 -13.04 -6.07 -17.18
C ASP A 10 -12.34 -7.43 -17.11
N LEU A 11 -13.11 -8.49 -17.38
CA LEU A 11 -12.69 -9.88 -17.31
C LEU A 11 -11.53 -10.21 -18.29
N LYS A 12 -11.24 -9.37 -19.30
CA LYS A 12 -10.08 -9.55 -20.18
C LYS A 12 -8.74 -9.42 -19.45
N SER A 13 -8.71 -8.71 -18.32
CA SER A 13 -7.49 -8.48 -17.55
C SER A 13 -7.23 -9.54 -16.46
N TYR A 14 -8.18 -10.45 -16.23
CA TYR A 14 -8.09 -11.47 -15.18
C TYR A 14 -8.08 -12.88 -15.78
N ALA A 15 -6.93 -13.26 -16.33
CA ALA A 15 -6.57 -14.67 -16.42
C ALA A 15 -6.25 -15.14 -14.99
N PHE A 16 -7.18 -15.85 -14.34
CA PHE A 16 -6.98 -16.45 -13.02
C PHE A 16 -5.97 -17.62 -13.12
N THR A 17 -4.69 -17.26 -13.26
CA THR A 17 -3.52 -18.11 -13.02
C THR A 17 -2.37 -17.28 -12.46
N ILE A 18 -2.67 -16.21 -11.70
CA ILE A 18 -1.64 -15.34 -11.14
C ILE A 18 -1.38 -15.78 -9.70
N LYS A 19 -0.21 -16.41 -9.47
CA LYS A 19 0.18 -16.89 -8.12
C LYS A 19 0.37 -15.75 -7.11
N LYS A 20 0.68 -14.54 -7.59
CA LYS A 20 1.06 -13.36 -6.81
C LYS A 20 0.49 -12.08 -7.44
N VAL A 21 -0.29 -11.29 -6.69
CA VAL A 21 -0.93 -10.05 -7.19
C VAL A 21 -0.57 -8.88 -6.27
N LYS A 22 -0.28 -7.71 -6.87
CA LYS A 22 -0.10 -6.45 -6.14
C LYS A 22 -1.45 -5.73 -6.02
N TYR A 23 -1.93 -5.52 -4.80
CA TYR A 23 -3.20 -4.83 -4.53
C TYR A 23 -3.06 -3.91 -3.32
N LEU A 24 -3.44 -2.64 -3.47
CA LEU A 24 -3.34 -1.62 -2.41
C LEU A 24 -1.98 -1.61 -1.67
N SER A 25 -0.87 -1.88 -2.39
CA SER A 25 0.50 -1.96 -1.85
C SER A 25 0.81 -3.22 -1.04
N TYR A 26 -0.02 -4.24 -1.16
CA TYR A 26 0.23 -5.55 -0.62
C TYR A 26 0.49 -6.52 -1.75
N ILE A 27 1.38 -7.46 -1.48
CA ILE A 27 1.62 -8.62 -2.31
C ILE A 27 0.78 -9.75 -1.72
N ILE A 28 -0.24 -10.17 -2.48
CA ILE A 28 -1.15 -11.24 -2.11
C ILE A 28 -0.74 -12.48 -2.90
N GLU A 29 -0.31 -13.53 -2.20
CA GLU A 29 -0.06 -14.84 -2.78
C GLU A 29 -1.21 -15.81 -2.46
N VAL A 30 -1.65 -16.57 -3.46
CA VAL A 30 -2.72 -17.56 -3.29
C VAL A 30 -2.20 -18.72 -2.44
N GLY A 31 -2.75 -18.90 -1.24
CA GLY A 31 -2.35 -19.94 -0.29
C GLY A 31 -1.25 -19.54 0.71
N ALA A 32 -0.80 -18.28 0.68
CA ALA A 32 0.21 -17.74 1.60
C ALA A 32 -0.28 -16.46 2.32
N GLN A 33 0.56 -15.93 3.21
CA GLN A 33 0.30 -14.71 3.98
C GLN A 33 0.34 -13.45 3.09
N VAL A 34 -0.26 -12.36 3.58
CA VAL A 34 -0.21 -11.04 2.92
C VAL A 34 1.15 -10.40 3.24
N TYR A 35 1.92 -10.07 2.21
CA TYR A 35 3.20 -9.39 2.38
C TYR A 35 3.06 -7.90 2.08
N LEU A 36 3.75 -7.07 2.87
CA LEU A 36 3.87 -5.65 2.53
C LEU A 36 4.83 -5.49 1.34
N ASP A 37 4.49 -4.60 0.43
CA ASP A 37 5.37 -4.23 -0.67
C ASP A 37 6.60 -3.47 -0.16
N LEU A 38 7.76 -4.14 -0.16
CA LEU A 38 9.02 -3.61 0.33
C LEU A 38 9.43 -2.32 -0.39
N GLU A 39 9.15 -2.22 -1.69
CA GLU A 39 9.51 -1.04 -2.49
C GLU A 39 8.77 0.22 -2.01
N LYS A 40 7.51 0.05 -1.61
CA LYS A 40 6.72 1.15 -1.06
C LYS A 40 7.11 1.49 0.38
N LEU A 41 7.50 0.49 1.19
CA LEU A 41 8.05 0.74 2.52
C LEU A 41 9.32 1.59 2.46
N VAL A 42 10.23 1.27 1.53
CA VAL A 42 11.45 2.06 1.32
C VAL A 42 11.10 3.51 1.02
N THR A 43 10.13 3.75 0.14
CA THR A 43 9.69 5.12 -0.20
C THR A 43 9.12 5.87 1.02
N ILE A 44 8.35 5.20 1.89
CA ILE A 44 7.81 5.81 3.12
C ILE A 44 8.95 6.11 4.09
N CYS A 45 9.88 5.18 4.28
CA CYS A 45 11.04 5.36 5.16
C CYS A 45 11.95 6.50 4.68
N ASP A 46 12.20 6.61 3.38
CA ASP A 46 13.01 7.68 2.79
C ASP A 46 12.34 9.05 2.99
N PHE A 47 11.02 9.13 2.77
CA PHE A 47 10.26 10.34 3.03
C PHE A 47 10.27 10.74 4.51
N LEU A 48 10.09 9.77 5.42
CA LEU A 48 10.17 10.01 6.86
C LEU A 48 11.57 10.49 7.28
N GLY A 49 12.62 9.90 6.72
CA GLY A 49 14.00 10.33 6.94
C GLY A 49 14.25 11.76 6.50
N PHE A 50 13.79 12.12 5.29
CA PHE A 50 13.83 13.48 4.77
C PHE A 50 13.03 14.45 5.65
N ALA A 51 11.78 14.10 6.00
CA ALA A 51 10.92 14.96 6.80
C ALA A 51 11.47 15.18 8.21
N ASN A 52 12.06 14.14 8.81
CA ASN A 52 12.66 14.21 10.15
C ASN A 52 13.87 15.15 10.21
N PHE A 53 14.59 15.36 9.09
CA PHE A 53 15.65 16.36 9.02
C PHE A 53 15.14 17.78 9.32
N TYR A 54 13.87 18.07 8.99
CA TYR A 54 13.26 19.38 9.20
C TYR A 54 12.36 19.44 10.44
N ARG A 55 12.40 18.43 11.32
CA ARG A 55 11.45 18.32 12.44
C ARG A 55 11.40 19.55 13.35
N ASP A 56 12.54 20.22 13.55
CA ASP A 56 12.65 21.37 14.44
C ASP A 56 12.04 22.64 13.83
N PHE A 57 11.87 22.66 12.51
CA PHE A 57 11.25 23.75 11.77
C PHE A 57 9.73 23.55 11.59
N ILE A 58 9.21 22.36 11.90
CA ILE A 58 7.80 22.01 11.71
C ILE A 58 7.12 21.91 13.07
N PRO A 59 6.24 22.86 13.43
CA PRO A 59 5.50 22.80 14.68
C PRO A 59 4.66 21.53 14.76
N ASN A 60 4.70 20.84 15.91
CA ASN A 60 3.96 19.60 16.14
C ASN A 60 4.28 18.48 15.13
N PHE A 61 5.51 18.42 14.63
CA PHE A 61 5.96 17.41 13.66
C PHE A 61 5.56 15.97 14.04
N SER A 62 5.76 15.57 15.30
CA SER A 62 5.41 14.23 15.76
C SER A 62 3.93 13.89 15.54
N ARG A 63 3.03 14.85 15.82
CA ARG A 63 1.59 14.68 15.62
C ARG A 63 1.19 14.57 14.14
N LEU A 64 1.94 15.23 13.26
CA LEU A 64 1.71 15.13 11.81
C LEU A 64 2.14 13.76 11.27
N ILE A 65 3.25 13.22 11.79
CA ILE A 65 3.76 11.90 11.38
C ILE A 65 2.90 10.76 11.90
N GLU A 66 2.31 10.89 13.10
CA GLU A 66 1.35 9.92 13.63
C GLU A 66 0.12 9.71 12.73
N LEU A 67 -0.25 10.68 11.90
CA LEU A 67 -1.37 10.55 10.96
C LEU A 67 -1.00 9.81 9.66
N LEU A 68 0.29 9.62 9.40
CA LEU A 68 0.81 9.01 8.18
C LEU A 68 0.97 7.48 8.31
N ILE A 69 1.09 6.98 9.54
CA ILE A 69 1.36 5.57 9.89
C ILE A 69 0.08 4.95 10.46
#